data_AF-A0A953GHW8-F1
#
_entry.id   AF-A0A953GHW8-F1
#
_cell.length_a   1.000
_cell.length_b   1.000
_cell.length_c   1.000
_cell.angle_alpha   90.00
_cell.angle_beta   90.00
_cell.angle_gamma   90.00
#
_symmetry.space_group_name_H-M   'P 1'
#
loop_
_entity.id
_entity.type
_entity.pdbx_description
1 polymer ?
#
loop_
_entity_poly.entity_id
_entity_poly.type
_entity_poly.pdbx_seq_one_letter_code
_entity_poly.pdbx_strand_id
1 'polypeptide(L)'
;MQHEKMNLKDNDGKHLLSAAPSHLVKVGQMITSKRTGKTLKCYNVMACYIGFDNGFKHWEYSFWDEDKKKCKSVCHRVLQEWLDGVWSVVA
;
A
#
# COMPACT_ATOMS: atom_id res chain seq x y z
N MET A 1 -12.72 -47.62 5.78
CA MET A 1 -11.31 -47.86 5.42
C MET A 1 -11.04 -47.18 4.11
N GLN A 2 -9.89 -46.52 4.05
CA GLN A 2 -9.43 -45.55 3.06
C GLN A 2 -9.34 -46.14 1.64
N HIS A 3 -9.34 -45.31 0.61
CA HIS A 3 -8.14 -45.09 -0.21
C HIS A 3 -8.33 -43.87 -1.12
N GLU A 4 -7.74 -42.78 -0.65
CA GLU A 4 -7.14 -41.71 -1.42
C GLU A 4 -6.46 -42.22 -2.70
N LYS A 5 -6.80 -41.60 -3.85
CA LYS A 5 -5.89 -41.38 -4.98
C LYS A 5 -6.30 -40.10 -5.70
N MET A 6 -5.69 -38.98 -5.33
CA MET A 6 -5.64 -37.80 -6.19
C MET A 6 -4.17 -37.62 -6.58
N ASN A 7 -3.85 -38.03 -7.81
CA ASN A 7 -2.49 -38.16 -8.29
C ASN A 7 -2.11 -36.92 -9.11
N LEU A 8 -1.02 -36.30 -8.66
CA LEU A 8 0.01 -35.56 -9.42
C LEU A 8 -0.38 -34.31 -10.21
N LYS A 9 0.03 -33.17 -9.60
CA LYS A 9 0.85 -32.09 -10.18
C LYS A 9 0.57 -31.73 -11.64
N ASP A 10 -0.07 -30.57 -11.83
CA ASP A 10 0.34 -29.68 -12.91
C ASP A 10 1.06 -28.47 -12.33
N ASN A 11 2.34 -28.40 -12.67
CA ASN A 11 3.32 -27.44 -12.21
C ASN A 11 3.52 -26.47 -13.37
N ASP A 12 2.50 -25.66 -13.66
CA ASP A 12 2.57 -24.65 -14.70
C ASP A 12 3.17 -23.37 -14.07
N GLY A 13 4.49 -23.30 -14.11
CA GLY A 13 5.31 -22.18 -13.68
C GLY A 13 5.08 -20.92 -14.53
N LYS A 14 3.89 -20.33 -14.42
CA LYS A 14 3.62 -18.97 -14.84
C LYS A 14 3.57 -18.12 -13.58
N HIS A 15 4.65 -17.39 -13.34
CA HIS A 15 4.73 -16.32 -12.35
C HIS A 15 3.39 -15.59 -12.31
N LEU A 16 2.63 -15.83 -11.24
CA LEU A 16 1.56 -14.94 -10.86
C LEU A 16 2.25 -13.59 -10.67
N LEU A 17 2.13 -12.70 -11.65
CA LEU A 17 2.30 -11.27 -11.47
C LEU A 17 1.34 -10.94 -10.33
N SER A 18 1.82 -11.04 -9.08
CA SER A 18 1.03 -10.79 -7.90
C SER A 18 0.46 -9.39 -8.07
N ALA A 19 -0.86 -9.30 -8.28
CA ALA A 19 -1.50 -8.02 -8.55
C ALA A 19 -1.06 -7.04 -7.46
N ALA A 20 -0.54 -5.88 -7.87
CA ALA A 20 -0.15 -4.86 -6.91
C ALA A 20 -1.38 -4.54 -6.03
N PRO A 21 -1.21 -4.42 -4.70
CA PRO A 21 -2.31 -4.08 -3.81
C PRO A 21 -2.93 -2.75 -4.25
N SER A 22 -4.24 -2.59 -4.05
CA SER A 22 -4.92 -1.34 -4.32
C SER A 22 -4.33 -0.19 -3.49
N HIS A 23 -4.39 1.03 -4.00
CA HIS A 23 -3.94 2.20 -3.24
C HIS A 23 -4.80 2.41 -1.99
N LEU A 24 -4.16 2.66 -0.84
CA LEU A 24 -4.86 3.01 0.40
C LEU A 24 -5.46 4.42 0.34
N VAL A 25 -4.78 5.32 -0.38
CA VAL A 25 -5.14 6.73 -0.56
C VAL A 25 -4.78 7.14 -1.99
N LYS A 26 -5.61 7.98 -2.62
CA LYS A 26 -5.35 8.54 -3.95
C LYS A 26 -4.76 9.96 -3.84
N VAL A 27 -4.06 10.40 -4.89
CA VAL A 27 -3.62 11.78 -5.02
C VAL A 27 -4.83 12.73 -4.88
N GLY A 28 -4.65 13.80 -4.12
CA GLY A 28 -5.69 14.77 -3.81
C GLY A 28 -6.49 14.46 -2.54
N GLN A 29 -6.55 13.19 -2.12
CA GLN A 29 -7.22 12.83 -0.86
C GLN A 29 -6.43 13.29 0.35
N MET A 30 -7.13 13.46 1.47
CA MET A 30 -6.55 13.86 2.73
C MET A 30 -6.66 12.73 3.75
N ILE A 31 -5.70 12.64 4.66
CA ILE A 31 -5.82 11.84 5.87
C ILE A 31 -5.80 12.78 7.07
N THR A 32 -6.58 12.46 8.10
CA THR A 32 -6.66 13.25 9.33
C THR A 32 -6.35 12.40 10.56
N SER A 33 -5.63 12.98 11.52
CA SER A 33 -5.31 12.37 12.80
C SER A 33 -6.48 12.54 13.76
N LYS A 34 -7.13 11.43 14.14
CA LYS A 34 -8.22 11.36 15.12
C LYS A 34 -7.82 11.94 16.48
N ARG A 35 -6.52 11.94 16.82
CA ARG A 35 -6.00 12.44 18.10
C ARG A 35 -5.73 13.94 18.11
N THR A 36 -5.25 14.49 17.00
CA THR A 36 -4.73 15.87 16.96
C THR A 36 -5.47 16.78 15.99
N GLY A 37 -6.41 16.27 15.21
CA GLY A 37 -7.08 17.01 14.11
C GLY A 37 -6.15 17.36 12.94
N LYS A 38 -4.89 16.90 12.98
CA LYS A 38 -3.88 17.20 11.97
C LYS A 38 -4.28 16.60 10.63
N THR A 39 -4.21 17.38 9.57
CA THR A 39 -4.54 16.91 8.21
C THR A 39 -3.31 16.90 7.32
N LEU A 40 -3.21 15.86 6.49
CA LEU A 40 -2.14 15.66 5.50
C LEU A 40 -2.77 15.41 4.14
N LYS A 41 -2.37 16.16 3.11
CA LYS A 41 -2.89 15.99 1.74
C LYS A 41 -1.94 15.13 0.91
N CYS A 42 -2.44 14.02 0.37
CA CYS A 42 -1.66 13.18 -0.54
C CYS A 42 -1.44 13.93 -1.86
N TYR A 43 -0.18 14.12 -2.24
CA TYR A 43 0.17 14.77 -3.50
C TYR A 43 0.90 13.85 -4.48
N ASN A 44 1.36 12.67 -4.03
CA ASN A 44 1.99 11.69 -4.90
C ASN A 44 1.76 10.26 -4.39
N VAL A 45 1.58 9.33 -5.34
CA VAL A 45 1.56 7.88 -5.10
C VAL A 45 2.43 7.23 -6.17
N MET A 46 3.45 6.47 -5.76
CA MET A 46 4.45 5.90 -6.67
C MET A 46 4.62 4.40 -6.42
N ALA A 47 4.65 3.61 -7.50
CA ALA A 47 5.03 2.20 -7.41
C ALA A 47 6.55 2.09 -7.24
N CYS A 48 6.97 1.35 -6.22
CA CYS A 48 8.36 0.97 -6.03
C CYS A 48 8.56 -0.47 -6.52
N TYR A 49 9.55 -0.68 -7.36
CA TYR A 49 9.90 -1.98 -7.96
C TYR A 49 11.25 -2.48 -7.43
N ILE A 50 11.51 -3.79 -7.51
CA ILE A 50 12.81 -4.40 -7.15
C ILE A 50 13.44 -5.06 -8.37
N GLY A 51 14.75 -4.82 -8.53
CA GLY A 51 15.61 -5.61 -9.42
C GLY A 51 15.37 -5.39 -10.91
N PHE A 52 16.10 -6.14 -11.73
CA PHE A 52 16.02 -6.09 -13.19
C PHE A 52 14.68 -6.60 -13.74
N ASP A 53 13.99 -7.46 -12.98
CA ASP A 53 12.73 -8.09 -13.40
C ASP A 53 11.51 -7.17 -13.19
N ASN A 54 11.69 -5.93 -12.72
CA ASN A 54 10.63 -4.96 -12.43
C ASN A 54 9.49 -5.54 -11.56
N GLY A 55 9.83 -6.40 -10.61
CA GLY A 55 8.85 -6.95 -9.66
C GLY A 55 8.32 -5.85 -8.75
N PHE A 56 7.00 -5.71 -8.66
CA PHE A 56 6.39 -4.76 -7.73
C PHE A 56 6.81 -5.07 -6.29
N LYS A 57 7.26 -4.05 -5.55
CA LYS A 57 7.62 -4.16 -4.12
C LYS A 57 6.50 -3.64 -3.23
N HIS A 58 6.14 -2.37 -3.40
CA HIS A 58 5.18 -1.65 -2.58
C HIS A 58 4.85 -0.29 -3.20
N TRP A 59 3.86 0.41 -2.64
CA TRP A 59 3.57 1.81 -2.95
C TRP A 59 4.26 2.76 -1.98
N GLU A 60 4.76 3.89 -2.47
CA GLU A 60 5.11 5.04 -1.65
C GLU A 60 4.08 6.15 -1.80
N TYR A 61 3.79 6.81 -0.68
CA TYR A 61 2.81 7.89 -0.58
C TYR A 61 3.52 9.13 -0.05
N SER A 62 3.37 10.25 -0.75
CA SER A 62 3.87 11.53 -0.30
C SER A 62 2.73 12.46 0.08
N PHE A 63 2.88 13.08 1.24
CA PHE A 63 1.89 13.95 1.85
C PHE A 63 2.47 15.32 2.13
N TRP A 64 1.64 16.34 1.89
CA TRP A 64 1.92 17.71 2.28
C TRP A 64 1.29 17.97 3.65
N ASP A 65 2.13 18.43 4.57
CA ASP A 65 1.76 18.86 5.92
C ASP A 65 1.62 20.39 5.91
N GLU A 66 0.38 20.88 5.85
CA GLU A 66 0.10 22.31 5.80
C GLU A 66 0.56 23.04 7.07
N ASP A 67 0.39 22.44 8.24
CA ASP A 67 0.74 23.06 9.52
C ASP A 67 2.25 23.29 9.64
N LYS A 68 3.03 22.32 9.16
CA LYS A 68 4.50 22.33 9.26
C LYS A 68 5.18 22.78 7.97
N LYS A 69 4.40 23.13 6.94
CA LYS A 69 4.87 23.52 5.59
C LYS A 69 5.96 22.59 5.07
N LYS A 70 5.72 21.27 5.15
CA LYS A 70 6.71 20.26 4.77
C LYS A 70 6.11 19.04 4.09
N CYS A 71 6.94 18.36 3.32
CA CYS A 71 6.62 17.06 2.73
C CYS A 71 6.96 15.91 3.68
N LYS A 72 6.17 14.85 3.64
CA LYS A 72 6.44 13.57 4.30
C LYS A 72 6.10 12.42 3.36
N SER A 73 7.06 11.53 3.13
CA SER A 73 6.84 10.29 2.38
C SER A 73 6.83 9.09 3.31
N VAL A 74 5.97 8.11 3.02
CA VAL A 74 5.88 6.83 3.73
C VAL A 74 5.59 5.70 2.76
N CYS A 75 6.12 4.52 3.05
CA CYS A 75 5.78 3.31 2.31
C CYS A 75 4.39 2.80 2.70
N HIS A 76 3.81 1.95 1.84
CA HIS A 76 2.47 1.39 1.97
C HIS A 76 2.20 0.77 3.34
N ARG A 77 3.15 -0.02 3.86
CA ARG A 77 3.01 -0.65 5.17
C ARG A 77 2.84 0.39 6.29
N VAL A 78 3.64 1.45 6.29
CA VAL A 78 3.58 2.49 7.33
C VAL A 78 2.27 3.27 7.23
N LEU A 79 1.78 3.53 6.01
CA LEU A 79 0.47 4.17 5.83
C LEU A 79 -0.67 3.26 6.32
N GLN A 80 -0.61 1.95 6.07
CA GLN A 80 -1.57 0.99 6.60
C GLN A 80 -1.61 1.05 8.13
N GLU A 81 -0.44 0.98 8.79
CA GLU A 81 -0.33 1.08 10.26
C GLU A 81 -0.91 2.41 10.80
N TRP A 82 -0.78 3.51 10.06
CA TRP A 82 -1.39 4.78 10.45
C TRP A 82 -2.91 4.76 10.37
N LEU A 83 -3.46 4.21 9.28
CA LEU A 83 -4.90 4.16 9.02
C LEU A 83 -5.62 3.15 9.94
N ASP A 84 -4.96 2.04 10.26
CA ASP A 84 -5.46 1.06 11.23
C ASP A 84 -5.50 1.65 12.65
N GLY A 85 -4.63 2.62 12.92
CA GLY A 85 -4.57 3.34 14.18
C GLY A 85 -5.36 4.66 14.18
N VAL A 86 -4.60 5.73 14.39
CA VAL A 86 -5.15 7.04 14.73
C VAL A 86 -5.43 7.92 13.52
N TRP A 87 -5.15 7.48 12.30
CA TRP A 87 -5.45 8.23 11.08
C TRP A 87 -6.70 7.70 10.39
N SER A 88 -7.36 8.52 9.59
CA SER A 88 -8.44 8.10 8.69
C SER A 88 -8.45 8.91 7.41
N VAL A 89 -8.84 8.28 6.31
CA VAL A 89 -9.06 8.97 5.03
C VAL A 89 -10.29 9.86 5.15
N VAL A 90 -10.17 11.11 4.71
CA VAL A 90 -11.29 12.05 4.62
C VAL A 90 -11.89 11.92 3.22
N ALA A 91 -13.21 11.68 3.17
CA ALA A 91 -13.98 11.57 1.93
C ALA A 91 -14.05 12.91 1.18
#